data_AF-A0AB36EWX8-F1
#
_entry.id   AF-A0AB36EWX8-F1
#
_cell.length_a   1.000
_cell.length_b   1.000
_cell.length_c   1.000
_cell.angle_alpha   90.00
_cell.angle_beta   90.00
_cell.angle_gamma   90.00
#
_symmetry.space_group_name_H-M   'P 1'
#
loop_
_entity.id
_entity.type
_entity.pdbx_description
1 polymer ?
#
loop_
_entity_poly.entity_id
_entity_poly.type
_entity_poly.pdbx_seq_one_letter_code
_entity_poly.pdbx_strand_id
1 'polypeptide(L)'
;MKSFKQLALAAAVLAAPFMAQADLKAMDDSALSGVTGQDGISISGNFNGTIGSVVYTDKEGSASGSLRLDTIAFTGFNISDSAPILVDVIDGGASGNDKLQITLPTITGQLSVGAIRMGDATAASIGSLAVNDMNLAGTTIKVWGH
;
A
#
# COMPACT_ATOMS: atom_id res chain seq x y z
N MET A 1 57.90 49.42 -15.92
CA MET A 1 56.62 48.78 -16.33
C MET A 1 56.39 47.37 -15.78
N LYS A 2 57.42 46.59 -15.38
CA LYS A 2 57.21 45.23 -14.85
C LYS A 2 56.61 45.22 -13.42
N SER A 3 57.06 46.13 -12.56
CA SER A 3 56.58 46.25 -11.17
C SER A 3 55.09 46.64 -11.06
N PHE A 4 54.61 47.56 -11.90
CA PHE A 4 53.20 47.97 -11.90
C PHE A 4 52.25 46.83 -12.31
N LYS A 5 52.67 45.99 -13.27
CA LYS A 5 51.89 44.81 -13.70
C LYS A 5 51.87 43.71 -12.63
N GLN A 6 52.95 43.56 -11.86
CA GLN A 6 53.02 42.64 -10.73
C GLN A 6 52.13 43.07 -9.56
N LEU A 7 52.08 44.37 -9.27
CA LEU A 7 51.17 44.94 -8.27
C LEU A 7 49.69 44.78 -8.68
N ALA A 8 49.35 45.05 -9.93
CA ALA A 8 48.00 44.86 -10.45
C ALA A 8 47.55 43.39 -10.42
N LEU A 9 48.46 42.46 -10.75
CA LEU A 9 48.17 41.03 -10.70
C LEU A 9 48.03 40.52 -9.24
N ALA A 10 48.88 40.98 -8.32
CA ALA A 10 48.77 40.65 -6.91
C ALA A 10 47.45 41.15 -6.31
N ALA A 11 47.04 42.38 -6.66
CA ALA A 11 45.75 42.93 -6.25
C ALA A 11 44.56 42.13 -6.83
N ALA A 12 44.65 41.70 -8.09
CA ALA A 12 43.61 40.87 -8.71
C ALA A 12 43.49 39.48 -8.06
N VAL A 13 44.62 38.84 -7.73
CA VAL A 13 44.64 37.52 -7.07
C VAL A 13 44.14 37.61 -5.62
N LEU A 14 44.45 38.69 -4.91
CA LEU A 14 43.94 38.94 -3.56
C LEU A 14 42.45 39.31 -3.53
N ALA A 15 41.90 39.86 -4.62
CA ALA A 15 40.48 40.17 -4.76
C ALA A 15 39.62 38.97 -5.23
N ALA A 16 40.23 37.97 -5.87
CA ALA A 16 39.55 36.76 -6.34
C ALA A 16 38.76 35.98 -5.26
N PRO A 17 39.26 35.75 -4.02
CA PRO A 17 38.51 35.01 -3.00
C PRO A 17 37.24 35.72 -2.53
N PHE A 18 37.15 37.05 -2.66
CA PHE A 18 35.95 37.82 -2.29
C PHE A 18 34.84 37.74 -3.35
N MET A 19 35.16 37.39 -4.60
CA MET A 19 34.17 37.14 -5.67
C MET A 19 33.75 35.66 -5.74
N ALA A 20 34.50 34.78 -5.06
CA ALA A 20 34.20 33.35 -4.94
C ALA A 20 33.59 33.01 -3.57
N GLN A 21 32.94 33.97 -2.91
CA GLN A 21 32.10 33.67 -1.76
C GLN A 21 30.95 32.80 -2.26
N ALA A 22 31.02 31.50 -1.97
CA ALA A 22 29.90 30.60 -2.16
C ALA A 22 28.71 31.19 -1.40
N ASP A 23 27.65 31.55 -2.12
CA ASP A 23 26.37 31.91 -1.55
C ASP A 23 25.80 30.65 -0.88
N LEU A 24 26.24 30.39 0.35
CA LEU A 24 25.65 29.38 1.22
C LEU A 24 24.27 29.90 1.57
N LYS A 25 23.30 29.68 0.69
CA LYS A 25 21.89 29.82 1.05
C LYS A 25 21.67 28.93 2.26
N ALA A 26 21.37 29.56 3.39
CA ALA A 26 20.91 28.83 4.56
C ALA A 26 19.72 28.00 4.11
N MET A 27 19.88 26.68 4.16
CA MET A 27 18.78 25.74 4.06
C MET A 27 17.85 26.11 5.22
N ASP A 28 16.80 26.86 4.91
CA ASP A 28 15.77 27.23 5.86
C ASP A 28 15.03 25.93 6.22
N ASP A 29 15.26 25.41 7.42
CA ASP A 29 14.57 24.22 7.92
C ASP A 29 13.05 24.40 7.87
N SER A 30 12.53 25.64 7.87
CA SER A 30 11.09 25.90 7.63
C SER A 30 10.67 25.55 6.20
N ALA A 31 11.55 25.71 5.20
CA ALA A 31 11.31 25.29 3.82
C ALA A 31 11.51 23.77 3.64
N LEU A 32 12.30 23.13 4.50
CA LEU A 32 12.57 21.68 4.45
C LEU A 32 11.65 20.85 5.35
N SER A 33 10.98 21.47 6.34
CA SER A 33 9.98 20.83 7.20
C SER A 33 8.76 20.34 6.40
N GLY A 34 8.51 20.90 5.22
CA GLY A 34 7.48 20.46 4.30
C GLY A 34 7.91 19.34 3.34
N VAL A 35 9.22 19.07 3.24
CA VAL A 35 9.76 17.96 2.43
C VAL A 35 9.74 16.70 3.30
N THR A 36 8.54 16.28 3.66
CA THR A 36 8.34 14.95 4.19
C THR A 36 8.39 14.03 2.97
N GLY A 37 9.25 13.02 2.95
CA GLY A 37 9.36 12.07 1.82
C GLY A 37 8.13 11.16 1.68
N GLN A 38 6.94 11.68 1.96
CA GLN A 38 5.68 10.97 2.13
C GLN A 38 4.76 11.21 0.93
N ASP A 39 5.31 11.16 -0.28
CA ASP A 39 4.45 10.85 -1.43
C ASP A 39 3.84 9.47 -1.13
N GLY A 40 2.58 9.48 -0.70
CA GLY A 40 1.85 8.29 -0.29
C GLY A 40 1.88 7.22 -1.37
N ILE A 41 1.64 5.97 -0.98
CA ILE A 41 1.64 4.86 -1.93
C ILE A 41 0.24 4.72 -2.52
N SER A 42 0.13 4.86 -3.83
CA SER A 42 -1.08 4.53 -4.59
C SER A 42 -0.99 3.10 -5.11
N ILE A 43 -2.01 2.28 -4.85
CA ILE A 43 -2.08 0.89 -5.31
C ILE A 43 -3.32 0.71 -6.18
N SER A 44 -3.13 0.26 -7.42
CA SER A 44 -4.18 -0.09 -8.38
C SER A 44 -3.93 -1.47 -8.99
N GLY A 45 -4.95 -2.02 -9.64
CA GLY A 45 -4.85 -3.32 -10.31
C GLY A 45 -5.99 -4.28 -10.00
N ASN A 46 -5.80 -5.53 -10.42
CA ASN A 46 -6.82 -6.57 -10.36
C ASN A 46 -6.46 -7.57 -9.26
N PHE A 47 -7.35 -7.73 -8.28
CA PHE A 47 -7.14 -8.57 -7.10
C PHE A 47 -8.05 -9.79 -7.17
N ASN A 48 -7.60 -10.81 -7.90
CA ASN A 48 -8.35 -12.06 -8.04
C ASN A 48 -7.59 -13.20 -7.36
N GLY A 49 -8.31 -14.20 -6.87
CA GLY A 49 -7.72 -15.34 -6.19
C GLY A 49 -8.65 -16.54 -6.15
N THR A 50 -8.08 -17.71 -5.87
CA THR A 50 -8.84 -18.95 -5.74
C THR A 50 -8.37 -19.75 -4.54
N ILE A 51 -9.30 -20.38 -3.84
CA ILE A 51 -9.03 -21.40 -2.84
C ILE A 51 -9.47 -22.74 -3.43
N GLY A 52 -8.58 -23.73 -3.40
CA GLY A 52 -8.89 -25.07 -3.91
C GLY A 52 -10.09 -25.70 -3.20
N SER A 53 -10.08 -25.70 -1.86
CA SER A 53 -11.24 -26.10 -1.06
C SER A 53 -11.20 -25.60 0.37
N VAL A 54 -12.38 -25.38 0.95
CA VAL A 54 -12.58 -25.28 2.41
C VAL A 54 -13.33 -26.52 2.86
N VAL A 55 -12.79 -27.21 3.85
CA VAL A 55 -13.39 -28.44 4.39
C VAL A 55 -13.61 -28.26 5.87
N TYR A 56 -14.88 -28.34 6.28
CA TYR A 56 -15.24 -28.60 7.66
C TYR A 56 -15.33 -30.11 7.85
N THR A 57 -14.60 -30.64 8.83
CA THR A 57 -14.63 -32.06 9.18
C THR A 57 -15.14 -32.18 10.61
N ASP A 58 -16.26 -32.86 10.75
CA ASP A 58 -16.77 -33.29 12.04
C ASP A 58 -16.32 -34.73 12.29
N LYS A 59 -15.70 -34.96 13.45
CA LYS A 59 -15.17 -36.27 13.83
C LYS A 59 -15.67 -36.63 15.22
N GLU A 60 -16.60 -37.57 15.26
CA GLU A 60 -17.18 -38.13 16.48
C GLU A 60 -16.85 -39.63 16.51
N GLY A 61 -15.80 -39.99 17.26
CA GLY A 61 -15.34 -41.38 17.37
C GLY A 61 -14.93 -41.98 16.02
N SER A 62 -15.61 -43.06 15.60
CA SER A 62 -15.41 -43.72 14.29
C SER A 62 -16.25 -43.11 13.17
N ALA A 63 -17.21 -42.24 13.48
CA ALA A 63 -17.99 -41.52 12.48
C ALA A 63 -17.26 -40.22 12.10
N SER A 64 -17.22 -39.94 10.80
CA SER A 64 -16.70 -38.68 10.27
C SER A 64 -17.68 -38.16 9.24
N GLY A 65 -18.13 -36.92 9.44
CA GLY A 65 -18.86 -36.15 8.44
C GLY A 65 -17.98 -35.02 7.92
N SER A 66 -18.20 -34.60 6.68
CA SER A 66 -17.54 -33.40 6.17
C SER A 66 -18.52 -32.54 5.38
N LEU A 67 -18.36 -31.23 5.48
CA LEU A 67 -18.90 -30.27 4.54
C LEU A 67 -17.72 -29.71 3.75
N ARG A 68 -17.75 -29.88 2.44
CA ARG A 68 -16.68 -29.43 1.54
C ARG A 68 -17.21 -28.41 0.55
N LEU A 69 -16.48 -27.29 0.45
CA LEU A 69 -16.66 -26.26 -0.56
C LEU A 69 -15.46 -26.34 -1.51
N ASP A 70 -15.71 -26.61 -2.78
CA ASP A 70 -14.69 -26.74 -3.81
C ASP A 70 -14.66 -25.50 -4.71
N THR A 71 -13.46 -25.15 -5.15
CA THR A 71 -13.21 -24.11 -6.15
C THR A 71 -13.86 -22.79 -5.76
N ILE A 72 -13.37 -22.21 -4.67
CA ILE A 72 -13.83 -20.91 -4.21
C ILE A 72 -13.05 -19.85 -4.99
N ALA A 73 -13.73 -18.95 -5.66
CA ALA A 73 -13.10 -17.92 -6.48
C ALA A 73 -13.51 -16.51 -6.03
N PHE A 74 -12.51 -15.65 -5.89
CA PHE A 74 -12.61 -14.22 -5.63
C PHE A 74 -12.29 -13.52 -6.94
N THR A 75 -13.28 -12.86 -7.53
CA THR A 75 -13.12 -12.28 -8.87
C THR A 75 -13.78 -10.91 -8.97
N GLY A 76 -13.31 -10.08 -9.89
CA GLY A 76 -13.97 -8.80 -10.19
C GLY A 76 -13.56 -7.65 -9.27
N PHE A 77 -12.71 -7.89 -8.26
CA PHE A 77 -12.13 -6.83 -7.43
C PHE A 77 -11.07 -6.08 -8.25
N ASN A 78 -11.50 -5.06 -8.97
CA ASN A 78 -10.65 -4.23 -9.81
C ASN A 78 -10.53 -2.83 -9.21
N ILE A 79 -9.31 -2.32 -9.14
CA ILE A 79 -8.99 -0.97 -8.65
C ILE A 79 -8.47 -0.16 -9.82
N SER A 80 -9.20 0.90 -10.15
CA SER A 80 -8.83 1.83 -11.22
C SER A 80 -7.65 2.70 -10.81
N ASP A 81 -6.76 3.01 -11.75
CA ASP A 81 -5.72 4.05 -11.58
C ASP A 81 -6.32 5.42 -11.24
N SER A 82 -7.56 5.69 -11.64
CA SER A 82 -8.27 6.94 -11.33
C SER A 82 -8.79 7.03 -9.90
N ALA A 83 -8.87 5.90 -9.19
CA ALA A 83 -9.33 5.81 -7.81
C ALA A 83 -8.55 4.68 -7.10
N PRO A 84 -7.25 4.88 -6.84
CA PRO A 84 -6.41 3.86 -6.24
C PRO A 84 -6.70 3.68 -4.74
N ILE A 85 -6.19 2.60 -4.17
CA ILE A 85 -6.01 2.48 -2.73
C ILE A 85 -4.94 3.48 -2.32
N LEU A 86 -5.23 4.27 -1.29
CA LEU A 86 -4.31 5.27 -0.75
C LEU A 86 -3.71 4.76 0.55
N VAL A 87 -2.39 4.75 0.60
CA VAL A 87 -1.62 4.41 1.80
C VAL A 87 -0.87 5.65 2.26
N ASP A 88 -1.18 6.10 3.47
CA ASP A 88 -0.62 7.33 4.02
C ASP A 88 -0.39 7.21 5.53
N VAL A 89 0.55 7.99 6.06
CA VAL A 89 0.82 8.09 7.49
C VAL A 89 -0.10 9.13 8.08
N ILE A 90 -0.93 8.72 9.05
CA ILE A 90 -1.82 9.64 9.76
C ILE A 90 -1.34 9.81 11.21
N ASP A 91 -1.28 11.08 11.63
CA ASP A 91 -0.87 11.47 12.97
C ASP A 91 -1.71 10.73 14.04
N GLY A 92 -1.01 10.16 15.03
CA GLY A 92 -1.59 9.51 16.20
C GLY A 92 -2.36 10.45 17.13
N GLY A 93 -2.16 11.76 17.01
CA GLY A 93 -2.65 12.77 17.92
C GLY A 93 -1.82 12.83 19.22
N ALA A 94 -2.24 13.69 20.15
CA ALA A 94 -1.47 14.09 21.34
C ALA A 94 -1.04 12.95 22.31
N SER A 95 -1.45 11.70 22.09
CA SER A 95 -1.06 10.55 22.92
C SER A 95 -0.94 9.25 22.13
N GLY A 96 -0.95 9.31 20.79
CA GLY A 96 -0.92 8.14 19.93
C GLY A 96 0.33 8.09 19.06
N ASN A 97 0.78 6.89 18.74
CA ASN A 97 1.79 6.68 17.71
C ASN A 97 1.19 6.99 16.33
N ASP A 98 2.01 7.50 15.42
CA ASP A 98 1.69 7.58 14.01
C ASP A 98 1.35 6.20 13.46
N LYS A 99 0.38 6.16 12.55
CA LYS A 99 -0.15 4.90 11.99
C LYS A 99 -0.26 5.00 10.49
N LEU A 100 0.04 3.89 9.82
CA LEU A 100 -0.21 3.76 8.40
C LEU A 100 -1.70 3.48 8.20
N GLN A 101 -2.40 4.39 7.53
CA GLN A 101 -3.78 4.20 7.13
C GLN A 101 -3.84 3.81 5.66
N ILE A 102 -4.56 2.72 5.40
CA ILE A 102 -4.88 2.24 4.06
C ILE A 102 -6.37 2.51 3.85
N THR A 103 -6.68 3.39 2.90
CA THR A 103 -8.04 3.78 2.54
C THR A 103 -8.41 3.13 1.21
N LEU A 104 -9.48 2.33 1.20
CA LEU A 104 -9.94 1.66 0.00
C LEU A 104 -10.95 2.54 -0.77
N PRO A 105 -10.86 2.59 -2.10
CA PRO A 105 -11.87 3.20 -2.97
C PRO A 105 -13.12 2.33 -3.01
N THR A 106 -14.06 2.62 -3.92
CA THR A 106 -15.14 1.67 -4.19
C THR A 106 -14.57 0.44 -4.88
N ILE A 107 -14.60 -0.70 -4.18
CA ILE A 107 -14.20 -1.99 -4.73
C ILE A 107 -15.43 -2.88 -4.67
N THR A 108 -15.89 -3.32 -5.83
CA THR A 108 -16.95 -4.33 -5.93
C THR A 108 -16.36 -5.59 -6.56
N GLY A 109 -16.83 -6.75 -6.13
CA GLY A 109 -16.38 -8.03 -6.64
C GLY A 109 -17.32 -9.15 -6.24
N GLN A 110 -17.04 -10.34 -6.77
CA GLN A 110 -17.85 -11.52 -6.57
C GLN A 110 -17.05 -12.59 -5.82
N LEU A 111 -17.76 -13.35 -5.00
CA LEU A 111 -17.30 -14.62 -4.45
C LEU A 111 -18.16 -15.73 -5.02
N SER A 112 -17.55 -16.84 -5.43
CA SER A 112 -18.30 -18.03 -5.86
C SER A 112 -17.70 -19.30 -5.29
N VAL A 113 -18.55 -20.31 -5.13
CA VAL A 113 -18.19 -21.69 -4.78
C VAL A 113 -18.67 -22.58 -5.91
N GLY A 114 -17.74 -23.25 -6.57
CA GLY A 114 -18.04 -24.11 -7.71
C GLY A 114 -18.88 -25.33 -7.34
N ALA A 115 -18.60 -25.95 -6.18
CA ALA A 115 -19.39 -27.08 -5.68
C ALA A 115 -19.43 -27.13 -4.15
N ILE A 116 -20.61 -27.42 -3.61
CA ILE A 116 -20.85 -27.74 -2.21
C ILE A 116 -21.10 -29.24 -2.12
N ARG A 117 -20.45 -29.94 -1.20
CA ARG A 117 -20.56 -31.39 -1.02
C ARG A 117 -20.78 -31.75 0.44
N MET A 118 -21.67 -32.71 0.66
CA MET A 118 -21.86 -33.39 1.94
C MET A 118 -21.04 -34.68 1.91
N GLY A 119 -19.85 -34.66 2.50
CA GLY A 119 -18.86 -35.74 2.46
C GLY A 119 -17.51 -35.28 1.92
N ASP A 120 -16.72 -36.23 1.45
CA ASP A 120 -15.38 -35.99 0.91
C ASP A 120 -15.41 -35.44 -0.54
N ALA A 121 -14.24 -35.36 -1.18
CA ALA A 121 -14.12 -34.86 -2.56
C ALA A 121 -14.85 -35.74 -3.60
N THR A 122 -15.21 -36.98 -3.26
CA THR A 122 -15.91 -37.91 -4.14
C THR A 122 -17.44 -37.83 -4.01
N ALA A 123 -17.93 -37.27 -2.90
CA ALA A 123 -19.36 -37.10 -2.66
C ALA A 123 -20.02 -36.23 -3.73
N ALA A 124 -21.27 -36.52 -4.11
CA ALA A 124 -22.00 -35.74 -5.09
C ALA A 124 -22.16 -34.28 -4.62
N SER A 125 -22.08 -33.34 -5.56
CA SER A 125 -22.35 -31.93 -5.23
C SER A 125 -23.85 -31.71 -5.02
N ILE A 126 -24.19 -30.94 -4.00
CA ILE A 126 -25.55 -30.49 -3.70
C ILE A 126 -25.87 -29.12 -4.33
N GLY A 127 -24.91 -28.51 -5.05
CA GLY A 127 -25.09 -27.23 -5.73
C GLY A 127 -23.87 -26.32 -5.64
N SER A 128 -24.04 -25.08 -6.08
CA SER A 128 -23.04 -24.02 -6.08
C SER A 128 -23.56 -22.80 -5.32
N LEU A 129 -22.66 -21.91 -4.89
CA LEU A 129 -23.01 -20.63 -4.28
C LEU A 129 -22.38 -19.49 -5.06
N ALA A 130 -23.13 -18.41 -5.27
CA ALA A 130 -22.61 -17.15 -5.78
C ALA A 130 -23.02 -16.02 -4.83
N VAL A 131 -22.06 -15.20 -4.44
CA VAL A 131 -22.25 -13.95 -3.70
C VAL A 131 -21.84 -12.84 -4.65
N ASN A 132 -22.83 -12.07 -5.06
CA ASN A 132 -22.67 -11.00 -6.04
C ASN A 132 -22.64 -9.63 -5.35
N ASP A 133 -21.98 -8.68 -6.00
CA ASP A 133 -21.89 -7.28 -5.62
C ASP A 133 -21.33 -7.08 -4.21
N MET A 134 -20.30 -7.86 -3.84
CA MET A 134 -19.58 -7.65 -2.59
C MET A 134 -18.90 -6.29 -2.64
N ASN A 135 -19.41 -5.35 -1.85
CA ASN A 135 -18.91 -3.98 -1.77
C ASN A 135 -17.99 -3.80 -0.57
N LEU A 136 -16.73 -3.44 -0.83
CA LEU A 136 -15.70 -3.16 0.17
C LEU A 136 -15.40 -1.64 0.28
N ALA A 137 -16.22 -0.79 -0.33
CA ALA A 137 -16.09 0.66 -0.26
C ALA A 137 -16.09 1.15 1.19
N GLY A 138 -15.20 2.10 1.48
CA GLY A 138 -15.10 2.71 2.82
C GLY A 138 -14.41 1.83 3.86
N THR A 139 -13.83 0.69 3.46
CA THR A 139 -12.96 -0.08 4.34
C THR A 139 -11.69 0.71 4.64
N THR A 140 -11.35 0.80 5.92
CA THR A 140 -10.11 1.42 6.40
C THR A 140 -9.31 0.41 7.21
N ILE A 141 -8.04 0.25 6.85
CA ILE A 141 -7.09 -0.59 7.60
C ILE A 141 -6.07 0.36 8.25
N LYS A 142 -5.80 0.17 9.53
CA LYS A 142 -4.80 0.93 10.29
C LYS A 142 -3.73 -0.02 10.81
N VAL A 143 -2.46 0.33 10.62
CA VAL A 143 -1.30 -0.46 11.06
C VAL A 143 -0.41 0.42 11.94
N TRP A 144 -0.04 -0.08 13.12
CA TRP A 144 0.84 0.63 14.06
C TRP A 144 1.73 -0.36 14.84
N GLY A 145 2.85 0.15 15.35
CA GLY A 145 3.73 -0.59 16.27
C GLY A 145 3.12 -0.69 17.67
N HIS A 146 3.37 -1.82 18.36
CA HIS A 146 2.95 -2.04 19.75
C HIS A 146 3.98 -1.49 20.74
#